data_AF-V9FBN4-F1
#
_entry.id   AF-V9FBN4-F1
#
_cell.length_a   1.000
_cell.length_b   1.000
_cell.length_c   1.000
_cell.angle_alpha   90.00
_cell.angle_beta   90.00
_cell.angle_gamma   90.00
#
_symmetry.space_group_name_H-M   'P 1'
#
loop_
_entity.id
_entity.type
_entity.pdbx_description
1 polymer ?
#
loop_
_entity_poly.entity_id
_entity_poly.type
_entity_poly.pdbx_seq_one_letter_code
_entity_poly.pdbx_strand_id
1 'polypeptide(L)' 'MNVDILVTGHTHRSHIRTEHGKWFINPGSITGAFSSVSSDVIPSFMLMALQGPKVVAFLYELKGDNVVVSKSEFTKEM' A
#
# COMPACT_ATOMS: atom_id res chain seq x y z
N MET A 1 -5.05 -18.48 0.38
CA MET A 1 -6.09 -17.47 0.68
C MET A 1 -6.85 -17.16 -0.61
N ASN A 2 -8.18 -17.15 -0.55
CA ASN A 2 -9.05 -16.91 -1.72
C ASN A 2 -9.49 -15.44 -1.81
N VAL A 3 -8.52 -14.55 -2.06
CA VAL A 3 -8.75 -13.10 -2.24
C VAL A 3 -8.02 -12.61 -3.49
N ASP A 4 -8.49 -11.50 -4.05
CA ASP A 4 -7.85 -10.80 -5.18
C ASP A 4 -6.83 -9.75 -4.72
N ILE A 5 -7.10 -9.12 -3.57
CA ILE A 5 -6.25 -8.13 -2.91
C ILE A 5 -6.09 -8.54 -1.46
N LEU A 6 -4.85 -8.73 -1.00
CA LEU A 6 -4.52 -8.99 0.40
C LEU A 6 -3.89 -7.74 1.00
N VAL A 7 -4.54 -7.17 2.02
CA VAL A 7 -4.02 -6.03 2.79
C VAL A 7 -3.43 -6.54 4.10
N THR A 8 -2.19 -6.16 4.37
CA THR A 8 -1.43 -6.51 5.57
C THR A 8 -0.82 -5.27 6.22
N GLY A 9 -0.29 -5.41 7.44
CA GLY A 9 0.35 -4.31 8.17
C GLY A 9 1.59 -4.80 8.92
N HIS A 10 1.75 -4.38 10.18
CA HIS A 10 2.80 -4.80 11.13
C HIS A 10 4.24 -4.39 10.79
N THR A 11 4.70 -4.55 9.55
CA THR A 11 6.10 -4.25 9.16
C THR A 11 6.45 -2.76 9.17
N HIS A 12 5.42 -1.89 9.18
CA HIS A 12 5.56 -0.44 9.03
C HIS A 12 6.25 -0.02 7.72
N ARG A 13 6.24 -0.88 6.69
CA ARG A 13 6.77 -0.58 5.35
C ARG A 13 5.65 -0.63 4.32
N SER A 14 5.34 0.54 3.76
CA SER A 14 4.45 0.69 2.63
C SER A 14 4.96 -0.11 1.43
N HIS A 15 4.08 -0.90 0.80
CA HIS A 15 4.38 -1.52 -0.49
C HIS A 15 3.11 -1.94 -1.22
N ILE A 16 3.21 -1.99 -2.55
CA ILE A 16 2.26 -2.65 -3.44
C ILE A 16 3.07 -3.65 -4.26
N ARG A 17 2.66 -4.91 -4.25
CA ARG A 17 3.28 -5.96 -5.07
C ARG A 17 2.20 -6.75 -5.81
N THR A 18 2.44 -7.03 -7.08
CA THR A 18 1.60 -7.93 -7.87
C THR A 18 2.29 -9.28 -7.97
N GLU A 19 1.60 -10.36 -7.58
CA GLU A 19 2.07 -11.73 -7.76
C GLU A 19 0.91 -12.64 -8.14
N HIS A 20 1.11 -13.48 -9.16
CA HIS A 20 0.10 -14.44 -9.64
C HIS A 20 -1.28 -13.83 -9.86
N GLY A 21 -1.34 -12.64 -10.49
CA GLY A 21 -2.60 -11.94 -10.77
C GLY A 21 -3.30 -11.36 -9.55
N LYS A 22 -2.62 -11.27 -8.40
CA LYS A 22 -3.18 -10.74 -7.14
C LYS A 22 -2.34 -9.59 -6.61
N TRP A 23 -2.99 -8.68 -5.90
CA TRP A 23 -2.34 -7.59 -5.20
C TRP A 23 -2.07 -7.93 -3.75
N PHE A 24 -0.83 -7.66 -3.33
CA PHE A 24 -0.39 -7.73 -1.94
C PHE A 24 0.02 -6.33 -1.52
N ILE A 25 -0.69 -5.80 -0.54
CA ILE A 25 -0.59 -4.39 -0.15
C ILE A 25 -0.27 -4.30 1.33
N ASN A 26 0.61 -3.36 1.66
CA ASN A 26 0.80 -2.87 3.00
C ASN A 26 0.76 -1.34 2.94
N PRO A 27 -0.13 -0.66 3.68
CA PRO A 27 -0.22 0.79 3.66
C PRO A 27 0.92 1.46 4.45
N GLY A 28 1.71 0.68 5.20
CA GLY A 28 2.73 1.20 6.11
C GLY A 28 2.15 1.62 7.46
N SER A 29 2.74 2.66 8.05
CA SER A 29 2.32 3.22 9.35
C SER A 29 1.90 4.66 9.16
N ILE A 30 0.63 4.99 9.42
CA ILE A 30 0.13 6.37 9.21
C ILE A 30 0.84 7.40 10.08
N THR A 31 1.31 7.00 11.26
CA THR A 31 1.97 7.90 12.22
C THR A 31 3.48 7.92 12.09
N GLY A 32 4.08 7.00 11.34
CA GLY A 32 5.53 6.82 11.34
C GLY A 32 6.09 6.21 12.63
N ALA A 33 5.24 5.60 13.47
CA ALA A 33 5.67 5.06 14.76
C ALA A 33 6.80 4.02 14.61
N PHE A 34 7.66 3.95 15.61
CA PHE A 34 8.77 2.99 15.70
C PHE A 34 8.29 1.55 15.46
N SER A 35 9.14 0.76 14.79
CA SER A 35 8.99 -0.69 14.65
C SER A 35 10.32 -1.38 14.92
N SER A 36 10.29 -2.49 15.64
CA SER A 36 11.49 -3.34 15.83
C SER A 36 11.92 -4.06 14.55
N VAL A 37 11.07 -4.09 13.52
CA VAL A 37 11.30 -4.80 12.25
C VAL A 37 11.77 -3.84 11.14
N SER A 38 11.64 -2.51 11.34
CA SER A 38 11.96 -1.50 10.34
C SER A 38 12.68 -0.31 10.96
N SER A 39 13.92 -0.07 10.51
CA SER A 39 14.79 1.02 10.98
C SER A 39 14.34 2.42 10.58
N ASP A 40 13.66 2.56 9.43
CA ASP A 40 13.30 3.85 8.83
C ASP A 40 11.83 3.85 8.42
N VAL A 41 10.97 4.14 9.39
CA VAL A 41 9.52 4.16 9.17
C VAL A 41 9.11 5.50 8.59
N ILE A 42 8.58 5.48 7.37
CA ILE A 42 8.01 6.65 6.70
C ILE A 42 6.50 6.68 6.97
N PRO A 43 5.94 7.78 7.54
CA PRO A 43 4.50 7.92 7.70
C PRO A 43 3.79 7.74 6.36
N SER A 44 2.85 6.80 6.30
CA SER A 44 2.22 6.40 5.04
C SER A 44 0.81 5.83 5.21
N PHE A 45 -0.03 6.05 4.19
CA PHE A 45 -1.35 5.45 4.06
C PHE A 45 -1.75 5.33 2.59
N MET A 46 -2.81 4.57 2.30
CA MET A 46 -3.28 4.32 0.94
C MET A 46 -4.77 4.63 0.77
N LEU A 47 -5.11 5.32 -0.32
CA LEU A 47 -6.49 5.45 -0.79
C LEU A 47 -6.66 4.56 -2.02
N MET A 48 -7.71 3.74 -2.04
CA MET A 48 -8.03 2.89 -3.18
C MET A 48 -9.40 3.25 -3.73
N ALA A 49 -9.46 3.55 -5.03
CA ALA A 49 -10.69 3.75 -5.78
C ALA A 49 -10.99 2.48 -6.60
N LEU A 50 -12.14 1.87 -6.36
CA LEU A 50 -12.60 0.66 -7.05
C LEU A 50 -13.71 1.03 -8.04
N GLN A 51 -13.53 0.65 -9.30
CA GLN A 51 -14.51 0.86 -10.37
C GLN A 51 -14.58 -0.39 -11.26
N GLY A 52 -15.64 -1.18 -11.08
CA GLY A 52 -15.77 -2.46 -11.77
C GLY A 52 -14.59 -3.39 -11.46
N PRO A 53 -13.91 -3.98 -12.47
CA PRO A 53 -12.75 -4.83 -12.24
C PRO A 53 -11.46 -4.04 -11.96
N LYS A 54 -11.47 -2.71 -12.11
CA LYS A 54 -10.30 -1.85 -11.98
C LYS A 54 -10.19 -1.27 -10.57
N VAL A 55 -8.98 -1.25 -10.02
CA VAL A 55 -8.62 -0.60 -8.77
C VAL A 55 -7.46 0.36 -9.04
N VAL A 56 -7.58 1.58 -8.54
CA VAL A 56 -6.51 2.58 -8.55
C VAL A 56 -6.11 2.85 -7.10
N ALA A 57 -4.86 2.60 -6.76
CA ALA A 57 -4.28 2.84 -5.45
C ALA A 57 -3.39 4.09 -5.47
N PHE A 58 -3.59 4.97 -4.51
CA PHE A 58 -2.76 6.14 -4.23
C PHE A 58 -2.06 5.94 -2.89
N LEU A 59 -0.74 5.75 -2.92
CA LEU A 59 0.11 5.67 -1.74
C LEU A 59 0.62 7.07 -1.41
N TYR A 60 0.30 7.55 -0.21
CA TYR A 60 0.78 8.81 0.34
C TYR A 60 1.91 8.53 1.32
N GLU A 61 3.03 9.22 1.19
CA GLU A 61 4.18 9.10 2.07
C GLU A 61 4.66 10.49 2.49
N LEU A 62 4.90 10.70 3.79
CA LEU A 62 5.48 11.93 4.31
C LEU A 62 7.01 11.80 4.37
N LYS A 63 7.72 12.42 3.42
CA LYS A 63 9.19 12.40 3.33
C LYS A 63 9.73 13.78 3.71
N GLY A 64 10.24 13.91 4.93
CA GLY A 64 10.49 15.21 5.55
C GLY A 64 9.17 15.95 5.74
N ASP A 65 9.09 17.18 5.26
CA ASP A 65 7.86 17.99 5.32
C ASP A 65 6.99 17.88 4.05
N ASN A 66 7.38 17.00 3.11
CA ASN A 66 6.70 16.88 1.82
C ASN A 66 5.88 15.60 1.73
N VAL A 67 4.64 15.73 1.26
CA VAL A 67 3.80 14.58 0.91
C VAL A 67 4.10 14.17 -0.53
N VAL A 68 4.57 12.93 -0.70
CA VAL A 68 4.79 12.30 -2.00
C VAL A 68 3.66 11.32 -2.28
N VAL A 69 3.11 11.35 -3.48
CA VAL A 69 1.99 10.48 -3.89
C VAL A 69 2.43 9.58 -5.05
N SER A 70 2.30 8.27 -4.85
CA SER A 70 2.52 7.26 -5.90
C SER A 70 1.18 6.66 -6.33
N LYS A 71 0.97 6.49 -7.64
CA LYS A 71 -0.24 5.89 -8.21
C LYS A 71 0.08 4.48 -8.73
N SER A 72 -0.80 3.51 -8.48
CA SER A 72 -0.73 2.17 -9.05
C SER A 72 -2.11 1.69 -9.49
N GLU A 73 -2.17 0.86 -10.52
CA GLU A 73 -3.43 0.36 -11.08
C GLU A 73 -3.42 -1.17 -11.17
N PHE A 74 -4.57 -1.78 -10.93
CA PHE A 74 -4.81 -3.21 -11.07
C PHE A 74 -6.16 -3.42 -11.70
N THR A 75 -6.24 -4.41 -12.58
CA THR A 75 -7.50 -4.86 -13.15
C THR A 75 -7.58 -6.34 -12.88
N LYS A 76 -8.64 -6.78 -12.21
CA LYS A 76 -8.92 -8.19 -12.04
C LYS A 76 -9.18 -8.80 -13.43
N GLU A 77 -8.38 -9.78 -13.81
CA GLU A 77 -8.66 -10.61 -14.98
C GLU A 77 -9.92 -11.45 -14.70
N MET A 78 -10.84 -11.48 -15.67
CA MET A 78 -12.11 -12.22 -15.58
C MET A 78 -11.95 -13.66 -16.03
#